data_AF-A0A954BAC5-F1
#
_entry.id   AF-A0A954BAC5-F1
#
_cell.length_a   1.000
_cell.length_b   1.000
_cell.length_c   1.000
_cell.angle_alpha   90.00
_cell.angle_beta   90.00
_cell.angle_gamma   90.00
#
_symmetry.space_group_name_H-M   'P 1'
#
loop_
_entity.id
_entity.type
_entity.pdbx_description
1 polymer ?
#
loop_
_entity_poly.entity_id
_entity_poly.type
_entity_poly.pdbx_seq_one_letter_code
_entity_poly.pdbx_strand_id
1 'polypeptide(L)'
;MTFDSAAVKRLRQSPGARYFAASLAALAIDYVVTLALYYFAHLDLSVSAAIAFIAVGAVFYLVHEFWTFRQESSRFSTRRMAANMGVLILSGAVRVGVIAALEWARAPAGIWVSLYFAAGVGASFSTNYLLNRYFVFRR
;
A
#
# COMPACT_ATOMS: atom_id res chain seq x y z
N MET A 1 13.49 11.79 29.72
CA MET A 1 12.97 12.12 28.37
C MET A 1 11.48 12.41 28.48
N THR A 2 11.11 13.67 28.66
CA THR A 2 9.71 14.10 28.63
C THR A 2 9.25 14.14 27.18
N PHE A 3 8.43 13.17 26.78
CA PHE A 3 7.73 13.22 25.49
C PHE A 3 6.86 14.48 25.50
N ASP A 4 7.21 15.46 24.68
CA ASP A 4 6.45 16.70 24.56
C ASP A 4 5.08 16.39 23.92
N SER A 5 4.08 16.23 24.78
CA SER A 5 2.70 15.95 24.43
C SER A 5 2.09 16.99 23.48
N ALA A 6 2.62 18.22 23.43
CA ALA A 6 2.17 19.25 22.50
C ALA A 6 2.71 19.01 21.07
N ALA A 7 3.96 18.54 20.94
CA ALA A 7 4.54 18.14 19.67
C ALA A 7 3.84 16.91 19.07
N VAL A 8 3.51 15.91 19.91
CA VAL A 8 2.71 14.74 19.52
C VAL A 8 1.31 15.16 19.07
N LYS A 9 0.66 16.12 19.76
CA LYS A 9 -0.64 16.66 19.37
C LYS A 9 -0.59 17.39 18.02
N ARG A 10 0.45 18.21 17.78
CA ARG A 10 0.65 18.94 16.51
C ARG A 10 0.94 17.99 15.34
N LEU A 11 1.76 16.95 15.55
CA LEU A 11 1.98 15.89 14.56
C LEU A 11 0.64 15.20 14.22
N ARG A 12 -0.17 14.81 15.22
CA ARG A 12 -1.50 14.20 15.04
C ARG A 12 -2.51 15.09 14.29
N GLN A 13 -2.31 16.41 14.28
CA GLN A 13 -3.17 17.37 13.60
C GLN A 13 -2.72 17.71 12.18
N SER A 14 -1.49 17.34 11.78
CA SER A 14 -1.02 17.58 10.42
C SER A 14 -1.68 16.61 9.42
N PRO A 15 -2.18 17.11 8.27
CA PRO A 15 -2.77 16.26 7.22
C PRO A 15 -1.82 15.16 6.75
N GLY A 16 -0.51 15.48 6.64
CA GLY A 16 0.53 14.53 6.24
C GLY A 16 0.74 13.39 7.23
N ALA A 17 0.76 13.65 8.54
CA ALA A 17 0.91 12.58 9.53
C ALA A 17 -0.34 11.69 9.62
N ARG A 18 -1.54 12.25 9.44
CA ARG A 18 -2.77 11.46 9.37
C ARG A 18 -2.77 10.55 8.15
N TYR A 19 -2.36 11.07 6.99
CA TYR A 19 -2.19 10.29 5.78
C TYR A 19 -1.16 9.17 5.95
N PHE A 20 0.00 9.49 6.53
CA PHE A 20 1.06 8.51 6.80
C PHE A 20 0.59 7.42 7.79
N ALA A 21 -0.05 7.82 8.90
CA ALA A 21 -0.58 6.87 9.88
C ALA A 21 -1.67 5.97 9.29
N ALA A 22 -2.58 6.53 8.48
CA ALA A 22 -3.58 5.76 7.76
C ALA A 22 -2.91 4.77 6.80
N SER A 23 -1.88 5.21 6.06
CA SER A 23 -1.16 4.37 5.10
C SER A 23 -0.42 3.23 5.78
N LEU A 24 0.18 3.52 6.95
CA LEU A 24 0.85 2.51 7.77
C LEU A 24 -0.16 1.51 8.35
N ALA A 25 -1.33 1.97 8.81
CA ALA A 25 -2.40 1.11 9.29
C ALA A 25 -2.93 0.20 8.16
N ALA A 26 -3.14 0.74 6.97
CA ALA A 26 -3.54 -0.03 5.80
C ALA A 26 -2.48 -1.10 5.46
N LEU A 27 -1.20 -0.73 5.46
CA LEU A 27 -0.12 -1.69 5.22
C LEU A 27 -0.06 -2.79 6.28
N ALA A 28 -0.30 -2.45 7.55
CA ALA A 28 -0.36 -3.44 8.62
C ALA A 28 -1.55 -4.40 8.42
N ILE A 29 -2.73 -3.88 8.07
CA ILE A 29 -3.91 -4.71 7.76
C ILE A 29 -3.65 -5.60 6.55
N ASP A 30 -3.07 -5.04 5.48
CA ASP A 30 -2.67 -5.76 4.26
C ASP A 30 -1.75 -6.95 4.60
N TYR A 31 -0.75 -6.72 5.46
CA TYR A 31 0.13 -7.78 5.94
C TYR A 31 -0.60 -8.85 6.75
N VAL A 32 -1.44 -8.45 7.72
CA VAL A 32 -2.20 -9.41 8.54
C VAL A 32 -3.16 -10.24 7.69
N VAL A 33 -3.88 -9.62 6.75
CA VAL A 33 -4.78 -10.32 5.83
C VAL A 33 -4.02 -11.27 4.92
N THR A 34 -2.86 -10.84 4.40
CA THR A 34 -1.99 -11.71 3.59
C THR A 34 -1.56 -12.94 4.37
N LEU A 35 -1.08 -12.77 5.61
CA LEU A 35 -0.68 -13.90 6.46
C LEU A 35 -1.85 -14.79 6.83
N ALA A 36 -3.02 -14.21 7.09
CA ALA A 36 -4.21 -14.99 7.42
C ALA A 36 -4.65 -15.88 6.25
N LEU A 37 -4.65 -15.35 5.02
CA LEU A 37 -4.94 -16.11 3.81
C LEU A 37 -3.89 -17.21 3.57
N TYR A 38 -2.61 -16.89 3.75
CA TYR A 38 -1.52 -17.85 3.57
C TYR A 38 -1.58 -19.00 4.58
N TYR A 39 -1.72 -18.71 5.87
CA TYR A 39 -1.67 -19.72 6.93
C TYR A 39 -2.98 -20.46 7.18
N PHE A 40 -4.13 -19.79 7.06
CA PHE A 40 -5.43 -20.39 7.39
C PHE A 40 -6.24 -20.84 6.17
N ALA A 41 -6.07 -20.17 5.01
CA ALA A 41 -6.73 -20.59 3.78
C ALA A 41 -5.79 -21.41 2.86
N HIS A 42 -4.53 -21.62 3.27
CA HIS A 42 -3.52 -22.40 2.55
C HIS A 42 -3.34 -21.95 1.09
N LEU A 43 -3.50 -20.66 0.84
CA LEU A 43 -3.24 -20.06 -0.46
C LEU A 43 -1.75 -19.77 -0.63
N ASP A 44 -1.28 -19.73 -1.88
CA ASP A 44 0.06 -19.24 -2.19
C ASP A 44 0.26 -17.81 -1.67
N LEU A 45 1.49 -17.47 -1.29
CA LEU A 45 1.80 -16.18 -0.68
C LEU A 45 1.53 -15.03 -1.66
N SER A 46 1.89 -15.25 -2.92
CA SER A 46 1.64 -14.31 -4.02
C SER A 46 0.14 -14.04 -4.24
N VAL A 47 -0.70 -15.08 -4.23
CA VAL A 47 -2.16 -14.98 -4.36
C VAL A 47 -2.77 -14.28 -3.15
N SER A 48 -2.32 -14.65 -1.96
CA SER A 48 -2.74 -14.03 -0.70
C SER A 48 -2.46 -12.52 -0.70
N ALA A 49 -1.26 -12.13 -1.11
CA ALA A 49 -0.85 -10.73 -1.20
C ALA A 49 -1.64 -9.95 -2.26
N ALA A 50 -1.99 -10.58 -3.38
CA ALA A 50 -2.84 -9.96 -4.40
C ALA A 50 -4.25 -9.66 -3.87
N ILE A 51 -4.88 -10.63 -3.21
CA ILE A 51 -6.23 -10.48 -2.63
C ILE A 51 -6.22 -9.40 -1.55
N ALA A 52 -5.26 -9.46 -0.62
CA ALA A 52 -5.13 -8.48 0.45
C ALA A 52 -4.91 -7.06 -0.10
N PHE A 53 -4.01 -6.90 -1.08
CA PHE A 53 -3.72 -5.61 -1.69
C PHE A 53 -4.95 -5.00 -2.36
N ILE A 54 -5.73 -5.80 -3.09
CA ILE A 54 -6.96 -5.34 -3.74
C ILE A 54 -8.02 -4.97 -2.69
N ALA A 55 -8.26 -5.84 -1.72
CA ALA A 55 -9.28 -5.63 -0.69
C ALA A 55 -8.99 -4.40 0.17
N VAL A 56 -7.76 -4.31 0.70
CA VAL A 56 -7.32 -3.18 1.52
C VAL A 56 -7.21 -1.92 0.67
N GLY A 57 -6.67 -2.01 -0.54
CA GLY A 57 -6.59 -0.89 -1.47
C GLY A 57 -7.96 -0.29 -1.80
N ALA A 58 -8.97 -1.13 -2.03
CA ALA A 58 -10.35 -0.69 -2.28
C ALA A 58 -10.94 0.01 -1.05
N VAL A 59 -10.82 -0.56 0.15
CA VAL A 59 -11.28 0.08 1.39
C VAL A 59 -10.55 1.41 1.60
N PHE A 60 -9.25 1.46 1.35
CA PHE A 60 -8.45 2.65 1.53
C PHE A 60 -8.79 3.76 0.54
N TYR A 61 -9.10 3.38 -0.71
CA TYR A 61 -9.65 4.28 -1.72
C TYR A 61 -10.99 4.87 -1.25
N LEU A 62 -11.93 4.04 -0.78
CA LEU A 62 -13.22 4.50 -0.27
C LEU A 62 -13.05 5.44 0.94
N VAL A 63 -12.12 5.14 1.86
CA VAL A 63 -11.82 6.02 2.99
C VAL A 63 -11.28 7.37 2.49
N HIS A 64 -10.40 7.40 1.50
CA HIS A 64 -9.88 8.66 0.98
C HIS A 64 -10.93 9.45 0.19
N GLU A 65 -11.71 8.77 -0.64
CA GLU A 65 -12.80 9.34 -1.44
C GLU A 65 -13.88 9.95 -0.54
N PHE A 66 -14.35 9.22 0.49
CA PHE A 66 -15.50 9.61 1.31
C PHE A 66 -15.15 10.30 2.63
N TRP A 67 -13.92 10.22 3.12
CA TRP A 67 -13.47 10.94 4.33
C TRP A 67 -12.56 12.10 3.97
N THR A 68 -11.48 11.84 3.22
CA THR A 68 -10.39 12.81 3.04
C THR A 68 -10.73 13.92 2.04
N PHE A 69 -11.45 13.62 0.95
CA PHE A 69 -11.72 14.59 -0.13
C PHE A 69 -13.16 15.10 -0.20
N ARG A 70 -13.97 14.86 0.83
CA ARG A 70 -15.41 15.10 0.78
C ARG A 70 -15.82 16.59 0.72
N GLN A 71 -14.89 17.56 0.70
CA GLN A 71 -15.26 18.99 0.76
C GLN A 71 -14.34 20.06 0.13
N GLU A 72 -13.28 19.74 -0.62
CA GLU A 72 -12.46 20.81 -1.23
C GLU A 72 -12.63 20.88 -2.76
N SER A 73 -13.36 21.91 -3.17
CA SER A 73 -13.42 22.46 -4.52
C SER A 73 -12.02 22.65 -5.14
N SER A 74 -11.53 21.69 -5.92
CA SER A 74 -10.36 21.91 -6.79
C SER A 74 -10.32 20.90 -7.93
N ARG A 75 -10.68 21.36 -9.14
CA ARG A 75 -10.47 20.74 -10.48
C ARG A 75 -10.08 19.25 -10.45
N PHE A 76 -11.05 18.38 -10.23
CA PHE A 76 -10.93 16.93 -10.35
C PHE A 76 -10.56 16.59 -11.81
N SER A 77 -9.29 16.32 -12.08
CA SER A 77 -8.86 15.85 -13.40
C SER A 77 -8.96 14.33 -13.42
N THR A 78 -10.06 13.81 -13.96
CA THR A 78 -10.31 12.37 -14.18
C THR A 78 -9.11 11.66 -14.84
N ARG A 79 -8.37 12.36 -15.71
CA ARG A 79 -7.13 11.87 -16.31
C ARG A 79 -6.03 11.57 -15.30
N ARG A 80 -5.83 12.40 -14.27
CA ARG A 80 -4.83 12.16 -13.21
C ARG A 80 -5.24 11.01 -12.30
N MET A 81 -6.53 10.88 -12.04
CA MET A 81 -7.08 9.76 -11.27
C MET A 81 -6.88 8.43 -12.00
N ALA A 82 -7.23 8.37 -13.30
CA ALA A 82 -7.01 7.18 -14.13
C ALA A 82 -5.52 6.82 -14.24
N ALA A 83 -4.64 7.81 -14.41
CA ALA A 83 -3.19 7.59 -14.41
C ALA A 83 -2.69 7.03 -13.07
N ASN A 84 -3.12 7.59 -11.94
CA ASN A 84 -2.77 7.08 -10.62
C ASN A 84 -3.27 5.66 -10.39
N MET A 85 -4.49 5.34 -10.84
CA MET A 85 -5.05 4.00 -10.73
C MET A 85 -4.25 3.00 -11.56
N GLY A 86 -3.87 3.36 -12.79
CA GLY A 86 -3.00 2.55 -13.64
C GLY A 86 -1.62 2.31 -13.01
N VAL A 87 -1.02 3.34 -12.41
CA VAL A 87 0.24 3.22 -11.66
C VAL A 87 0.09 2.30 -10.45
N LEU A 88 -1.03 2.38 -9.73
CA LEU A 88 -1.31 1.53 -8.58
C LEU A 88 -1.45 0.06 -8.99
N ILE A 89 -2.21 -0.23 -10.06
CA ILE A 89 -2.39 -1.58 -10.60
C ILE A 89 -1.04 -2.17 -11.03
N LEU A 90 -0.23 -1.39 -11.77
CA LEU A 90 1.09 -1.83 -12.21
C LEU A 90 2.03 -2.08 -11.01
N SER A 91 1.98 -1.22 -10.00
CA SER A 91 2.76 -1.42 -8.76
C SER A 91 2.33 -2.67 -8.02
N GLY A 92 1.02 -2.94 -7.94
CA GLY A 92 0.46 -4.16 -7.38
C GLY A 92 0.91 -5.41 -8.16
N ALA A 93 0.90 -5.36 -9.49
CA ALA A 93 1.39 -6.44 -10.34
C ALA A 93 2.89 -6.71 -10.11
N VAL A 94 3.71 -5.66 -9.96
CA VAL A 94 5.13 -5.80 -9.61
C VAL A 94 5.31 -6.45 -8.24
N ARG A 95 4.54 -6.04 -7.22
CA ARG A 95 4.57 -6.69 -5.89
C ARG A 95 4.29 -8.18 -6.00
N VAL A 96 3.20 -8.54 -6.65
CA VAL A 96 2.77 -9.94 -6.80
C VAL A 96 3.82 -10.73 -7.58
N GLY A 97 4.34 -10.17 -8.67
CA GLY A 97 5.39 -10.80 -9.48
C GLY A 97 6.69 -11.04 -8.71
N VAL A 98 7.13 -10.08 -7.88
CA VAL A 98 8.30 -10.24 -7.02
C VAL A 98 8.07 -11.34 -5.99
N ILE A 99 6.91 -11.36 -5.33
CA ILE A 99 6.59 -12.39 -4.33
C ILE A 99 6.53 -13.77 -5.01
N ALA A 100 5.86 -13.88 -6.15
CA ALA A 100 5.75 -15.13 -6.91
C ALA A 100 7.12 -15.64 -7.39
N ALA A 101 8.01 -14.76 -7.86
CA ALA A 101 9.36 -15.13 -8.26
C ALA A 101 10.19 -15.65 -7.08
N LEU A 102 10.07 -15.04 -5.91
CA LEU A 102 10.75 -15.49 -4.68
C LEU A 102 10.18 -16.82 -4.18
N GLU A 103 8.86 -16.97 -4.20
CA GLU A 103 8.12 -18.19 -3.86
C GLU A 103 8.50 -19.35 -4.79
N TRP A 104 8.68 -19.09 -6.08
CA TRP A 104 9.16 -20.09 -7.04
C TRP A 104 10.61 -20.50 -6.80
N ALA A 105 11.48 -19.56 -6.43
CA ALA A 105 12.88 -19.85 -6.13
C ALA A 105 13.04 -20.65 -4.83
N ARG A 106 12.17 -20.42 -3.85
CA ARG A 106 12.17 -21.12 -2.56
C ARG A 106 10.79 -21.06 -1.91
N ALA A 107 10.33 -22.21 -1.45
CA ALA A 107 9.08 -22.31 -0.72
C ALA A 107 9.08 -21.35 0.49
N PRO A 108 8.06 -20.46 0.63
CA PRO A 108 7.97 -19.53 1.74
C PRO A 108 7.78 -20.33 3.04
N ALA A 109 8.64 -20.09 4.03
CA ALA A 109 8.55 -20.75 5.34
C ALA A 109 9.21 -19.89 6.43
N GLY A 110 8.60 -19.87 7.61
CA GLY A 110 9.09 -19.08 8.75
C GLY A 110 9.27 -17.61 8.38
N ILE A 111 10.44 -17.04 8.68
CA ILE A 111 10.75 -15.63 8.42
C ILE A 111 10.73 -15.26 6.91
N TRP A 112 10.92 -16.24 6.01
CA TRP A 112 10.94 -15.99 4.57
C TRP A 112 9.60 -15.47 4.04
N VAL A 113 8.48 -15.87 4.66
CA VAL A 113 7.14 -15.37 4.33
C VAL A 113 7.10 -13.83 4.45
N SER A 114 7.56 -13.32 5.60
CA SER A 114 7.62 -11.89 5.89
C SER A 114 8.63 -11.16 5.02
N LEU A 115 9.78 -11.78 4.73
CA LEU A 115 10.80 -11.19 3.86
C LEU A 115 10.32 -11.04 2.41
N TYR A 116 9.60 -12.03 1.88
CA TYR A 116 9.05 -11.96 0.52
C TYR A 116 7.98 -10.90 0.42
N PHE A 117 7.08 -10.84 1.41
CA PHE A 117 6.10 -9.76 1.50
C PHE A 117 6.78 -8.39 1.54
N ALA A 118 7.78 -8.20 2.41
CA ALA A 118 8.52 -6.94 2.53
C ALA A 118 9.23 -6.55 1.22
N ALA A 119 9.83 -7.52 0.51
CA ALA A 119 10.43 -7.29 -0.80
C ALA A 119 9.38 -6.83 -1.83
N GLY A 120 8.23 -7.50 -1.88
CA GLY A 120 7.12 -7.11 -2.75
C GLY A 120 6.57 -5.71 -2.42
N VAL A 121 6.45 -5.37 -1.13
CA VAL A 121 6.09 -4.02 -0.67
C VAL A 121 7.11 -3.00 -1.17
N GLY A 122 8.40 -3.23 -0.92
CA GLY A 122 9.48 -2.33 -1.34
C GLY A 122 9.51 -2.10 -2.85
N ALA A 123 9.33 -3.17 -3.63
CA ALA A 123 9.27 -3.10 -5.09
C ALA A 123 8.07 -2.27 -5.57
N SER A 124 6.86 -2.55 -5.06
CA SER A 124 5.66 -1.78 -5.40
C SER A 124 5.78 -0.30 -5.03
N PHE A 125 6.28 0.02 -3.85
CA PHE A 125 6.47 1.43 -3.44
C PHE A 125 7.47 2.14 -4.36
N SER A 126 8.58 1.47 -4.71
CA SER A 126 9.58 2.01 -5.62
C SER A 126 9.01 2.24 -7.02
N THR A 127 8.30 1.27 -7.57
CA THR A 127 7.61 1.38 -8.87
C THR A 127 6.58 2.50 -8.86
N ASN A 128 5.75 2.58 -7.82
CA ASN A 128 4.75 3.63 -7.69
C ASN A 128 5.38 5.02 -7.67
N TYR A 129 6.45 5.20 -6.89
CA TYR A 129 7.20 6.45 -6.80
C TYR A 129 7.83 6.82 -8.15
N LEU A 130 8.54 5.91 -8.80
CA LEU A 130 9.20 6.15 -10.09
C LEU A 130 8.17 6.52 -11.17
N LEU A 131 7.07 5.78 -11.26
CA LEU A 131 6.03 6.04 -12.26
C LEU A 131 5.34 7.38 -12.02
N ASN A 132 5.01 7.70 -10.77
CA ASN A 132 4.47 9.00 -10.44
C ASN A 132 5.47 10.12 -10.76
N ARG A 133 6.73 9.96 -10.36
CA ARG A 133 7.78 10.96 -10.55
C ARG A 133 8.04 11.26 -12.02
N TYR A 134 8.17 10.22 -12.85
CA TYR A 134 8.60 10.35 -14.24
C TYR A 134 7.48 10.43 -15.27
N PHE A 135 6.26 9.97 -14.98
CA PHE A 135 5.15 9.99 -15.94
C PHE A 135 4.01 10.93 -15.54
N VAL A 136 3.65 10.99 -14.24
CA VAL A 136 2.50 11.79 -13.78
C VAL A 136 2.89 13.23 -13.47
N PHE A 137 4.05 13.42 -12.83
CA PHE A 137 4.55 14.73 -12.41
C PHE A 137 5.70 15.24 -13.28
N ARG A 138 5.79 14.74 -14.51
CA ARG A 138 6.70 15.24 -15.54
C ARG A 138 6.34 16.71 -15.84
N ARG A 139 7.02 17.61 -15.14
CA ARG A 139 7.16 19.03 -15.46
C ARG A 139 8.58 19.22 -15.95
#